data_AF-A0A0C9YX55-F1
#
_entry.id   AF-A0A0C9YX55-F1
#
_cell.length_a   1.000
_cell.length_b   1.000
_cell.length_c   1.000
_cell.angle_alpha   90.00
_cell.angle_beta   90.00
_cell.angle_gamma   90.00
#
_symmetry.space_group_name_H-M   'P 1'
#
loop_
_entity.id
_entity.type
_entity.pdbx_description
1 polymer ?
#
loop_
_entity_poly.entity_id
_entity_poly.type
_entity_poly.pdbx_seq_one_letter_code
_entity_poly.pdbx_strand_id
1 'polypeptide(L)'
;MTPDCVVVVDATGEEHRMLLQQCSTFDRLHAFLPGILSECRPDKAHIQKWYINRGQYDFVIDNGTNMNRLTRESDIWSTIEPGTKIVMRVINTEVSTVLSTSYQCYCGKWNDVKVDRVAVVDALKDGFINGFIITW
;
A
#
# COMPACT_ATOMS: atom_id res chain seq x y z
N MET A 1 28.57 -20.19 -3.90
CA MET A 1 27.10 -20.37 -3.84
C MET A 1 26.50 -19.03 -3.44
N THR A 2 25.79 -18.37 -4.34
CA THR A 2 24.92 -17.26 -3.95
C THR A 2 23.79 -17.84 -3.11
N PRO A 3 23.50 -17.28 -1.93
CA PRO A 3 22.36 -17.76 -1.15
C PRO A 3 21.08 -17.69 -1.98
N ASP A 4 20.22 -18.69 -1.81
CA ASP A 4 18.89 -18.78 -2.41
C ASP A 4 18.03 -17.62 -1.88
N CYS A 5 18.14 -16.47 -2.56
CA CYS A 5 17.54 -15.22 -2.14
C CYS A 5 16.29 -14.88 -2.97
N VAL A 6 15.31 -14.31 -2.31
CA VAL A 6 14.11 -13.68 -2.88
C VAL A 6 14.25 -12.16 -2.66
N VAL A 7 13.73 -11.37 -3.58
CA VAL A 7 13.63 -9.91 -3.41
C VAL A 7 12.24 -9.60 -2.90
N VAL A 8 12.15 -8.97 -1.73
CA VAL A 8 10.90 -8.43 -1.21
C VAL A 8 10.95 -6.92 -1.33
N VAL A 9 10.01 -6.33 -2.04
CA VAL A 9 9.86 -4.89 -2.17
C VAL A 9 8.80 -4.42 -1.19
N ASP A 10 9.14 -3.46 -0.35
CA ASP A 10 8.21 -2.88 0.60
C ASP A 10 7.19 -1.94 -0.08
N ALA A 11 6.22 -1.44 0.66
CA ALA A 11 5.20 -0.56 0.09
C ALA A 11 5.72 0.83 -0.31
N THR A 12 6.98 1.15 0.01
CA THR A 12 7.66 2.39 -0.39
C THR A 12 8.58 2.22 -1.59
N GLY A 13 8.69 0.98 -2.10
CA GLY A 13 9.56 0.64 -3.23
C GLY A 13 10.99 0.27 -2.85
N GLU A 14 11.30 0.13 -1.55
CA GLU A 14 12.62 -0.31 -1.10
C GLU A 14 12.75 -1.83 -1.23
N GLU A 15 13.88 -2.30 -1.75
CA GLU A 15 14.14 -3.72 -2.00
C GLU A 15 14.93 -4.35 -0.84
N HIS A 16 14.45 -5.49 -0.35
CA HIS A 16 15.03 -6.25 0.74
C HIS A 16 15.37 -7.65 0.25
N ARG A 17 16.64 -8.05 0.41
CA ARG A 17 17.07 -9.41 0.05
C ARG A 17 16.80 -10.35 1.20
N MET A 18 15.90 -11.29 0.99
CA MET A 18 15.48 -12.26 1.99
C MET A 18 15.87 -13.67 1.58
N LEU A 19 16.04 -14.56 2.55
CA LEU A 19 16.26 -15.98 2.28
C LEU A 19 14.95 -16.61 1.81
N LEU A 20 15.02 -17.51 0.83
CA LEU A 20 13.86 -18.23 0.30
C LEU A 20 13.01 -18.87 1.40
N GLN A 21 13.65 -19.44 2.43
CA GLN A 21 12.98 -20.08 3.56
C GLN A 21 12.13 -19.11 4.40
N GLN A 22 12.45 -17.82 4.39
CA GLN A 22 11.70 -16.78 5.07
C GLN A 22 10.46 -16.36 4.27
N CYS A 23 10.47 -16.59 2.96
CA CYS A 23 9.43 -16.18 2.03
C CYS A 23 8.54 -17.34 1.55
N SER A 24 8.73 -18.56 2.07
CA SER A 24 8.05 -19.76 1.56
C SER A 24 6.59 -19.91 2.01
N THR A 25 6.13 -19.10 2.96
CA THR A 25 4.73 -19.02 3.37
C THR A 25 4.39 -17.61 3.83
N PHE A 26 3.09 -17.27 3.85
CA PHE A 26 2.61 -15.99 4.37
C PHE A 26 3.07 -15.75 5.80
N ASP A 27 2.87 -16.71 6.70
CA ASP A 27 3.16 -16.50 8.13
C ASP A 27 4.66 -16.32 8.39
N ARG A 28 5.52 -16.99 7.62
CA ARG A 28 6.96 -16.78 7.69
C ARG A 28 7.33 -15.38 7.22
N LEU A 29 6.89 -14.98 6.03
CA LEU A 29 7.20 -13.64 5.51
C LEU A 29 6.68 -12.55 6.46
N HIS A 30 5.46 -12.72 6.97
CA HIS A 30 4.85 -11.83 7.93
C HIS A 30 5.67 -11.69 9.22
N ALA A 31 6.21 -12.80 9.76
CA ALA A 31 7.04 -12.78 10.95
C ALA A 31 8.35 -11.97 10.78
N PHE A 32 8.83 -11.80 9.54
CA PHE A 32 10.02 -11.03 9.22
C PHE A 32 9.73 -9.57 8.81
N LEU A 33 8.47 -9.16 8.67
CA LEU A 33 8.10 -7.77 8.42
C LEU A 33 8.73 -6.78 9.40
N PRO A 34 8.81 -7.04 10.72
CA PRO A 34 9.50 -6.12 11.64
C PRO A 34 10.96 -5.86 11.25
N GLY A 35 11.65 -6.87 10.69
CA GLY A 35 13.01 -6.74 10.18
C GLY A 35 13.07 -5.83 8.95
N ILE A 36 12.22 -6.09 7.96
CA ILE A 36 12.06 -5.23 6.77
C ILE A 36 11.82 -3.78 7.17
N LEU A 37 10.86 -3.55 8.07
CA LEU A 37 10.51 -2.21 8.55
C LEU A 37 11.64 -1.53 9.33
N SER A 38 12.53 -2.28 9.96
CA SER A 38 13.68 -1.72 10.69
C SER A 38 14.78 -1.18 9.78
N GLU A 39 14.82 -1.65 8.53
CA GLU A 39 15.76 -1.16 7.50
C GLU A 39 15.23 0.11 6.80
N CYS A 40 13.92 0.33 6.87
CA CYS A 40 13.27 1.51 6.33
C CYS A 40 13.59 2.77 7.15
N ARG A 41 13.46 3.95 6.53
CA ARG A 41 13.48 5.22 7.29
C ARG A 41 12.35 5.26 8.34
N PRO A 42 12.56 5.89 9.51
CA PRO A 42 11.58 5.82 10.61
C PRO A 42 10.16 6.31 10.26
N ASP A 43 10.05 7.34 9.44
CA ASP A 43 8.79 7.89 8.93
C ASP A 43 8.06 6.89 8.02
N LYS A 44 8.78 6.30 7.07
CA LYS A 44 8.29 5.24 6.18
C LYS A 44 7.86 3.99 6.95
N ALA A 45 8.71 3.53 7.86
CA ALA A 45 8.46 2.37 8.71
C ALA A 45 7.17 2.56 9.54
N HIS A 46 6.97 3.77 10.08
CA HIS A 46 5.78 4.10 10.85
C HIS A 46 4.50 3.99 10.01
N ILE A 47 4.50 4.55 8.80
CA ILE A 47 3.34 4.51 7.89
C ILE A 47 3.05 3.07 7.47
N GLN A 48 4.06 2.30 7.04
CA GLN A 48 3.85 0.91 6.64
C GLN A 48 3.31 0.05 7.79
N LYS A 49 3.85 0.23 9.02
CA LYS A 49 3.35 -0.43 10.22
C LYS A 49 1.88 -0.09 10.50
N TRP A 50 1.47 1.16 10.26
CA TRP A 50 0.07 1.57 10.44
C TRP A 50 -0.87 0.78 9.53
N TYR A 51 -0.52 0.58 8.25
CA TYR A 51 -1.31 -0.23 7.32
C TYR A 51 -1.29 -1.73 7.67
N ILE A 52 -0.12 -2.26 8.05
CA ILE A 52 0.02 -3.67 8.47
C ILE A 52 -0.89 -3.98 9.66
N ASN A 53 -0.87 -3.14 10.70
CA ASN A 53 -1.68 -3.32 11.90
C ASN A 53 -3.19 -3.28 11.63
N ARG A 54 -3.61 -2.65 10.52
CA ARG A 54 -5.01 -2.57 10.08
C ARG A 54 -5.40 -3.68 9.09
N GLY A 55 -4.47 -4.57 8.73
CA GLY A 55 -4.68 -5.55 7.68
C GLY A 55 -4.87 -4.93 6.28
N GLN A 56 -4.48 -3.66 6.10
CA GLN A 56 -4.65 -2.91 4.86
C GLN A 56 -3.41 -3.04 3.97
N TYR A 57 -2.99 -4.27 3.73
CA TYR A 57 -1.87 -4.58 2.84
C TYR A 57 -2.07 -5.96 2.20
N ASP A 58 -1.37 -6.21 1.10
CA ASP A 58 -1.20 -7.55 0.55
C ASP A 58 0.23 -7.77 0.04
N PHE A 59 0.53 -9.04 -0.25
CA PHE A 59 1.72 -9.43 -0.98
C PHE A 59 1.32 -9.92 -2.36
N VAL A 60 2.14 -9.61 -3.36
CA VAL A 60 2.02 -10.14 -4.72
C VAL A 60 3.35 -10.62 -5.24
N ILE A 61 3.34 -11.58 -6.17
CA ILE A 61 4.50 -11.86 -7.00
C ILE A 61 4.43 -10.97 -8.23
N ASP A 62 5.51 -10.24 -8.49
CA ASP A 62 5.69 -9.48 -9.71
C ASP A 62 6.56 -10.26 -10.70
N ASN A 63 5.89 -10.82 -11.72
CA ASN A 63 6.55 -11.52 -12.83
C ASN A 63 6.69 -10.61 -14.07
N GLY A 64 6.60 -9.29 -13.91
CA GLY A 64 6.71 -8.28 -14.97
C GLY A 64 5.50 -8.19 -15.91
N THR A 65 4.70 -9.25 -16.01
CA THR A 65 3.53 -9.32 -16.92
C THR A 65 2.22 -9.46 -16.17
N ASN A 66 2.24 -10.15 -15.02
CA ASN A 66 1.09 -10.41 -14.18
C ASN A 66 1.48 -10.26 -12.71
N MET A 67 0.57 -9.71 -11.91
CA MET A 67 0.70 -9.66 -10.45
C MET A 67 -0.21 -10.69 -9.81
N ASN A 68 0.37 -11.72 -9.19
CA ASN A 68 -0.38 -12.78 -8.54
C ASN A 68 -0.45 -12.53 -7.04
N ARG A 69 -1.66 -12.43 -6.47
CA ARG A 69 -1.85 -12.18 -5.04
C ARG A 69 -1.48 -13.40 -4.20
N LEU A 70 -0.67 -13.16 -3.18
CA LEU A 70 -0.21 -14.14 -2.21
C LEU A 70 -1.05 -14.06 -0.93
N THR A 71 -2.20 -14.71 -0.92
CA THR A 71 -3.00 -14.89 0.30
C THR A 71 -2.43 -16.03 1.14
N ARG A 72 -2.77 -16.09 2.45
CA ARG A 72 -2.27 -17.15 3.35
C ARG A 72 -2.48 -18.57 2.83
N GLU A 73 -3.60 -18.82 2.15
CA GLU A 73 -4.01 -20.13 1.64
C GLU A 73 -3.56 -20.42 0.19
N SER A 74 -2.84 -19.48 -0.44
CA SER A 74 -2.45 -19.59 -1.83
C SER A 74 -1.48 -20.74 -2.07
N ASP A 75 -1.74 -21.57 -3.08
CA ASP A 75 -0.81 -22.59 -3.55
C ASP A 75 0.44 -21.98 -4.22
N ILE A 76 0.34 -20.72 -4.67
CA ILE A 76 1.42 -19.95 -5.30
C ILE A 76 2.65 -19.80 -4.39
N TRP A 77 2.51 -19.89 -3.06
CA TRP A 77 3.67 -19.90 -2.16
C TRP A 77 4.69 -21.01 -2.50
N SER A 78 4.21 -22.14 -3.01
CA SER A 78 5.05 -23.27 -3.41
C SER A 78 5.85 -23.03 -4.69
N THR A 79 5.50 -22.01 -5.48
CA THR A 79 6.17 -21.66 -6.73
C THR A 79 7.24 -20.59 -6.56
N ILE A 80 7.50 -20.14 -5.33
CA ILE A 80 8.52 -19.13 -5.05
C ILE A 80 9.90 -19.80 -5.17
N GLU A 81 10.71 -19.25 -6.05
CA GLU A 81 12.08 -19.71 -6.34
C GLU A 81 13.09 -18.58 -6.08
N PRO A 82 14.39 -18.88 -5.98
CA PRO A 82 15.43 -17.85 -5.92
C PRO A 82 15.30 -16.86 -7.09
N GLY A 83 15.39 -15.57 -6.79
CA GLY A 83 15.19 -14.49 -7.76
C GLY A 83 13.74 -14.01 -7.92
N THR A 84 12.77 -14.68 -7.30
CA THR A 84 11.37 -14.20 -7.27
C THR A 84 11.30 -12.80 -6.65
N LYS A 85 10.46 -11.93 -7.22
CA LYS A 85 10.16 -10.61 -6.69
C LYS A 85 8.78 -10.61 -6.03
N ILE A 86 8.76 -10.50 -4.71
CA ILE A 86 7.53 -10.32 -3.93
C ILE A 86 7.39 -8.83 -3.65
N VAL A 87 6.21 -8.27 -3.86
CA VAL A 87 5.91 -6.86 -3.60
C VAL A 87 4.84 -6.77 -2.53
N MET A 88 5.13 -6.02 -1.46
CA MET A 88 4.15 -5.60 -0.49
C MET A 88 3.44 -4.35 -1.00
N ARG A 89 2.11 -4.33 -0.94
CA ARG A 89 1.30 -3.17 -1.34
C ARG A 89 0.38 -2.78 -0.21
N VAL A 90 0.15 -1.47 -0.05
CA VAL A 90 -0.91 -0.98 0.83
C VAL A 90 -2.24 -1.00 0.10
N ILE A 91 -3.28 -1.47 0.79
CA ILE A 91 -4.65 -1.45 0.28
C ILE A 91 -5.27 -0.14 0.73
N ASN A 92 -5.27 0.86 -0.16
CA ASN A 92 -6.09 2.04 0.03
C ASN A 92 -7.54 1.68 -0.30
N THR A 93 -8.32 1.34 0.72
CA THR A 93 -9.77 1.46 0.61
C THR A 93 -10.07 2.95 0.50
N GLU A 94 -10.39 3.43 -0.69
CA GLU A 94 -11.11 4.67 -0.87
C GLU A 94 -12.44 4.53 -0.12
N VAL A 95 -12.44 4.91 1.15
CA VAL A 95 -13.70 5.26 1.80
C VAL A 95 -14.06 6.61 1.21
N SER A 96 -14.67 6.60 0.02
CA SER A 96 -15.37 7.75 -0.55
C SER A 96 -16.51 8.09 0.40
N THR A 97 -16.15 8.72 1.51
CA THR A 97 -17.10 9.33 2.42
C THR A 97 -17.59 10.54 1.68
N VAL A 98 -18.68 10.37 0.93
CA VAL A 98 -19.37 11.48 0.31
C VAL A 98 -19.91 12.34 1.43
N LEU A 99 -19.24 13.47 1.69
CA LEU A 99 -19.75 14.48 2.59
C LEU A 99 -20.89 15.17 1.85
N SER A 100 -22.10 15.02 2.37
CA SER A 100 -23.27 15.72 1.86
C SER A 100 -23.68 16.80 2.85
N THR A 101 -23.83 18.02 2.36
CA THR A 101 -24.40 19.13 3.10
C THR A 101 -25.39 19.86 2.20
N SER A 102 -26.49 20.31 2.78
CA SER A 102 -27.49 21.10 2.09
C SER A 102 -27.39 22.55 2.57
N TYR A 103 -27.34 23.51 1.65
CA TYR A 103 -27.44 24.93 2.00
C TYR A 103 -28.61 25.58 1.27
N GLN A 104 -29.20 26.58 1.92
CA GLN A 104 -30.23 27.40 1.31
C GLN A 104 -29.58 28.61 0.66
N CYS A 105 -29.79 28.78 -0.64
CA CYS A 105 -29.39 29.98 -1.36
C CYS A 105 -30.24 31.17 -0.89
N TYR A 106 -29.73 32.39 -1.03
CA TYR A 106 -30.45 33.63 -0.73
C TYR A 106 -31.79 33.77 -1.48
N CYS A 107 -31.99 33.06 -2.59
CA CYS A 107 -33.28 33.00 -3.30
C CYS A 107 -34.28 32.00 -2.70
N GLY A 108 -33.96 31.36 -1.57
CA GLY A 108 -34.81 30.39 -0.88
C GLY A 108 -34.67 28.95 -1.38
N LYS A 109 -33.94 28.70 -2.46
CA LYS A 109 -33.72 27.36 -3.03
C LYS A 109 -32.69 26.56 -2.22
N TRP A 110 -33.04 25.32 -1.86
CA TRP A 110 -32.11 24.36 -1.27
C TRP A 110 -31.23 23.73 -2.35
N ASN A 111 -29.92 23.66 -2.09
CA ASN A 111 -28.96 22.98 -2.95
C ASN A 111 -28.17 21.98 -2.12
N ASP A 112 -28.00 20.78 -2.68
CA ASP A 112 -27.17 19.74 -2.10
C ASP A 112 -25.77 19.82 -2.68
N VAL A 113 -24.78 19.88 -1.81
CA VAL A 113 -23.37 19.76 -2.19
C VAL A 113 -22.90 18.40 -1.73
N LYS A 114 -22.43 17.60 -2.68
CA LYS A 114 -21.75 16.34 -2.44
C LYS A 114 -20.30 16.54 -2.80
N VAL A 115 -19.40 16.36 -1.84
CA VAL A 115 -17.96 16.39 -2.11
C VAL A 115 -17.35 15.08 -1.66
N ASP A 116 -16.50 14.53 -2.51
CA ASP A 116 -15.65 13.42 -2.11
C ASP A 116 -14.64 13.92 -1.06
N ARG A 117 -14.56 13.24 0.08
CA ARG A 117 -13.60 13.59 1.12
C ARG A 117 -12.16 13.53 0.62
N VAL A 118 -11.83 12.65 -0.33
CA VAL A 118 -10.52 12.60 -0.98
C VAL A 118 -10.27 13.91 -1.72
N ALA A 119 -11.24 14.40 -2.50
CA ALA A 119 -11.15 15.68 -3.18
C ALA A 119 -11.03 16.87 -2.21
N VAL A 120 -11.68 16.82 -1.03
CA VAL A 120 -11.51 17.84 0.02
C VAL A 120 -10.10 17.80 0.61
N VAL A 121 -9.57 16.62 0.92
CA VAL A 121 -8.23 16.45 1.49
C VAL A 121 -7.16 16.88 0.49
N ASP A 122 -7.33 16.55 -0.80
CA ASP A 122 -6.39 16.96 -1.84
C ASP A 122 -6.48 18.47 -2.12
N ALA A 123 -7.68 19.06 -2.16
CA ALA A 123 -7.84 20.52 -2.24
C ALA A 123 -7.24 21.26 -1.03
N LEU A 124 -7.30 20.67 0.18
CA LEU A 124 -6.66 21.23 1.38
C LEU A 124 -5.13 21.10 1.34
N LYS A 125 -4.59 20.04 0.73
CA LYS A 125 -3.15 19.90 0.49
C LYS A 125 -2.67 20.90 -0.57
N ASP A 126 -3.43 21.06 -1.66
CA ASP A 126 -3.13 22.01 -2.74
C ASP A 126 -3.23 23.47 -2.26
N GLY A 127 -4.10 23.76 -1.29
CA GLY A 127 -4.17 25.07 -0.64
C GLY A 127 -3.01 25.40 0.31
N PHE A 128 -2.21 24.40 0.73
CA PHE A 128 -1.08 24.58 1.65
C PHE A 128 0.30 24.58 0.98
N ILE A 129 0.38 24.25 -0.32
CA ILE A 129 1.64 24.29 -1.06
C ILE A 129 1.40 25.04 -2.38
N ASN A 130 1.81 26.31 -2.40
CA ASN A 130 2.20 26.96 -3.64
C ASN A 130 3.17 26.03 -4.39
N GLY A 131 2.71 25.45 -5.50
CA GLY A 131 3.50 24.74 -6.50
C GLY A 131 3.75 23.26 -6.18
N PHE A 132 3.10 22.35 -6.89
CA PHE A 132 3.57 21.83 -8.17
C PHE A 132 2.55 20.80 -8.72
N ILE A 133 2.23 20.94 -10.00
CA ILE A 133 1.51 19.95 -10.81
C ILE A 133 2.48 18.80 -11.13
N ILE A 134 2.09 17.55 -10.88
CA ILE A 134 2.52 16.41 -11.70
C ILE A 134 1.33 15.48 -11.93
N THR A 135 0.83 15.48 -13.16
CA THR A 135 -0.06 14.47 -13.75
C THR A 135 0.78 13.52 -14.61
N TRP A 136 0.43 12.23 -14.60
CA TRP A 136 0.69 11.32 -15.71
C TRP A 136 -0.58 11.17 -16.54
#